data_AF-A0A7Z9CAR2-F1
#
_entry.id   AF-A0A7Z9CAR2-F1
#
_cell.length_a   1.000
_cell.length_b   1.000
_cell.length_c   1.000
_cell.angle_alpha   90.00
_cell.angle_beta   90.00
_cell.angle_gamma   90.00
#
_symmetry.space_group_name_H-M   'P 1'
#
loop_
_entity.id
_entity.type
_entity.pdbx_description
1 polymer ?
#
loop_
_entity_poly.entity_id
_entity_poly.type
_entity_poly.pdbx_seq_one_letter_code
_entity_poly.pdbx_strand_id
1 'polypeptide(L)'
;MPITLTINETSASALAFVEYAKKLSFVQYTETKDDEALPKTKRSLTPKEQKFKKMLLQGMKEVKAVRGGKMKARDLDEVLNEL
;
A
#
# COMPACT_ATOMS: atom_id res chain seq x y z
N MET A 1 38.80 -6.68 8.14
CA MET A 1 37.71 -6.65 9.14
C MET A 1 36.46 -6.14 8.43
N PRO A 2 35.33 -6.86 8.46
CA PRO A 2 34.07 -6.37 7.90
C PRO A 2 33.53 -5.19 8.72
N ILE A 3 32.94 -4.20 8.07
CA ILE A 3 32.33 -3.01 8.69
C ILE A 3 30.85 -3.00 8.32
N THR A 4 29.97 -2.83 9.31
CA THR A 4 28.51 -2.77 9.13
C THR A 4 28.03 -1.34 9.31
N LEU A 5 27.22 -0.85 8.36
CA LEU A 5 26.56 0.46 8.42
C LEU A 5 25.05 0.25 8.59
N THR A 6 24.50 0.75 9.69
CA THR A 6 23.06 0.70 9.96
C THR A 6 22.43 2.04 9.60
N ILE A 7 21.38 2.01 8.77
CA ILE A 7 20.62 3.20 8.37
C ILE A 7 19.26 3.14 9.07
N ASN A 8 19.07 4.00 10.07
CA ASN A 8 17.88 3.99 10.94
C ASN A 8 16.69 4.80 10.39
N GLU A 9 16.81 5.37 9.20
CA GLU A 9 15.81 6.27 8.62
C GLU A 9 15.55 5.98 7.14
N THR A 10 14.37 6.36 6.67
CA THR A 10 13.91 6.17 5.27
C THR A 10 13.71 7.50 4.54
N SER A 11 14.51 8.52 4.90
CA SER A 11 14.52 9.79 4.17
C SER A 11 15.03 9.60 2.74
N ALA A 12 14.67 10.53 1.83
CA ALA A 12 15.12 10.48 0.43
C ALA A 12 16.65 10.46 0.32
N SER A 13 17.35 11.18 1.20
CA SER A 13 18.81 11.19 1.27
C SER A 13 19.38 9.84 1.69
N ALA A 14 18.76 9.15 2.65
CA ALA A 14 19.17 7.83 3.08
C ALA A 14 19.00 6.78 1.96
N LEU A 15 17.89 6.83 1.23
CA LEU A 15 17.65 5.96 0.07
C LEU A 15 18.67 6.20 -1.05
N ALA A 16 18.96 7.47 -1.37
CA ALA A 16 19.96 7.83 -2.38
C ALA A 16 21.37 7.32 -2.00
N PHE A 17 21.73 7.40 -0.71
CA PHE A 17 22.99 6.85 -0.22
C PHE A 17 23.06 5.32 -0.38
N VAL A 18 21.97 4.60 -0.05
CA VAL A 18 21.89 3.14 -0.26
C VAL A 18 22.06 2.78 -1.73
N GLU A 19 21.38 3.48 -2.63
CA GLU A 19 21.50 3.24 -4.08
C GLU A 19 22.90 3.50 -4.60
N TYR A 20 23.56 4.53 -4.10
CA TYR A 20 24.96 4.79 -4.42
C TYR A 20 25.88 3.67 -3.90
N ALA A 21 25.72 3.26 -2.64
CA ALA A 21 26.54 2.23 -2.02
C ALA A 21 26.41 0.87 -2.73
N LYS A 22 25.21 0.52 -3.22
CA LYS A 22 24.95 -0.70 -4.01
C LYS A 22 25.76 -0.78 -5.32
N LYS A 23 26.22 0.35 -5.87
CA LYS A 23 27.01 0.38 -7.11
C LYS A 23 28.49 0.07 -6.87
N LEU A 24 28.94 0.06 -5.62
CA LEU A 24 30.33 -0.19 -5.27
C LEU A 24 30.60 -1.70 -5.26
N SER A 25 31.60 -2.15 -6.01
CA SER A 25 31.90 -3.57 -6.22
C SER A 25 32.36 -4.32 -4.97
N PHE A 26 32.74 -3.61 -3.92
CA PHE A 26 33.21 -4.15 -2.64
C PHE A 26 32.13 -4.11 -1.55
N VAL A 27 30.91 -3.66 -1.88
CA VAL A 27 29.81 -3.56 -0.92
C VAL A 27 28.87 -4.74 -1.08
N GLN A 28 28.66 -5.46 0.01
CA GLN A 28 27.58 -6.44 0.12
C GLN A 28 26.37 -5.78 0.78
N TYR A 29 25.25 -5.70 0.05
CA TYR A 29 24.00 -5.15 0.57
C TYR A 29 23.12 -6.27 1.12
N THR A 30 22.71 -6.14 2.38
CA THR A 30 21.73 -7.02 3.03
C THR A 30 20.60 -6.17 3.58
N GLU A 31 19.37 -6.39 3.10
CA GLU A 31 18.18 -5.73 3.63
C GLU A 31 17.68 -6.50 4.85
N THR A 32 17.96 -5.99 6.05
CA THR A 32 17.30 -6.46 7.27
C THR A 32 15.93 -5.81 7.35
N LYS A 33 14.90 -6.55 6.93
CA LYS A 33 13.52 -6.18 7.26
C LYS A 33 13.35 -6.39 8.75
N ASP A 34 13.25 -5.29 9.48
CA ASP A 34 12.80 -5.31 10.85
C ASP A 34 11.36 -5.84 10.84
N ASP A 35 11.20 -7.14 11.10
CA ASP A 35 9.88 -7.76 11.26
C ASP A 35 9.17 -7.23 12.53
N GLU A 36 9.89 -6.47 13.37
CA GLU A 36 9.42 -5.84 14.62
C GLU A 36 9.01 -4.36 14.49
N ALA A 37 9.26 -3.69 13.35
CA ALA A 37 8.85 -2.28 13.15
C ALA A 37 7.46 -2.11 12.51
N LEU A 38 6.65 -3.16 12.47
CA LEU A 38 5.21 -3.05 12.23
C LEU A 38 4.53 -3.96 13.24
N PRO A 39 3.57 -3.49 14.05
CA PRO A 39 2.52 -4.41 14.45
C PRO A 39 1.90 -4.91 13.14
N LYS A 40 2.30 -6.10 12.69
CA LYS A 40 1.49 -6.94 11.83
C LYS A 40 0.28 -7.42 12.65
N THR A 41 -0.45 -6.51 13.29
CA THR A 41 -1.88 -6.69 13.31
C THR A 41 -2.24 -6.73 11.83
N LYS A 42 -2.53 -7.93 11.32
CA LYS A 42 -3.57 -8.06 10.31
C LYS A 42 -4.71 -7.22 10.88
N ARG A 43 -4.81 -5.96 10.47
CA ARG A 43 -5.86 -5.06 10.92
C ARG A 43 -7.10 -5.69 10.34
N SER A 44 -7.74 -6.54 11.12
CA SER A 44 -9.03 -7.12 10.79
C SER A 44 -9.91 -5.93 10.56
N LEU A 45 -10.29 -5.73 9.29
CA LEU A 45 -11.19 -4.67 8.90
C LEU A 45 -12.37 -4.75 9.87
N THR A 46 -12.65 -3.65 10.55
CA THR A 46 -13.85 -3.54 11.37
C THR A 46 -15.07 -3.87 10.49
N PRO A 47 -16.18 -4.35 11.05
CA PRO A 47 -17.37 -4.65 10.26
C PRO A 47 -17.79 -3.50 9.32
N LYS A 48 -17.60 -2.24 9.76
CA LYS A 48 -17.79 -1.03 8.95
C LYS A 48 -16.81 -0.93 7.78
N GLU A 49 -15.51 -1.12 8.03
CA GLU A 49 -14.49 -1.10 6.97
C GLU A 49 -14.68 -2.25 5.96
N GLN A 50 -15.17 -3.42 6.39
CA GLN A 50 -15.52 -4.52 5.48
C GLN A 50 -16.73 -4.20 4.61
N LYS A 51 -17.77 -3.59 5.19
CA LYS A 51 -18.96 -3.14 4.46
C LYS A 51 -18.57 -2.08 3.42
N PHE A 52 -17.79 -1.07 3.83
CA PHE A 52 -17.25 -0.06 2.93
C PHE A 52 -16.45 -0.66 1.77
N LYS A 53 -15.54 -1.61 2.06
CA LYS A 53 -14.74 -2.30 1.04
C LYS A 53 -15.61 -3.04 0.02
N LYS A 54 -16.68 -3.72 0.47
CA LYS A 54 -17.62 -4.41 -0.43
C LYS A 54 -18.36 -3.43 -1.33
N MET A 55 -18.87 -2.32 -0.77
CA MET A 55 -19.58 -1.28 -1.52
C MET A 55 -18.66 -0.60 -2.55
N LEU A 56 -17.42 -0.28 -2.16
CA LEU A 56 -16.42 0.29 -3.06
C LEU A 56 -16.14 -0.63 -4.26
N LEU A 57 -15.93 -1.93 -4.01
CA LEU A 57 -15.68 -2.91 -5.07
C LEU A 57 -16.90 -3.08 -5.99
N GLN A 58 -18.11 -2.99 -5.45
CA GLN A 58 -19.35 -3.02 -6.25
C GLN A 58 -19.46 -1.76 -7.12
N GLY A 59 -19.26 -0.57 -6.55
CA GLY A 59 -19.27 0.69 -7.30
C GLY A 59 -18.26 0.71 -8.45
N MET A 60 -17.06 0.16 -8.24
CA MET A 60 -16.06 0.02 -9.31
C MET A 60 -16.53 -0.90 -10.46
N LYS A 61 -17.23 -1.99 -10.15
CA LYS A 61 -17.82 -2.88 -11.16
C LYS A 61 -18.95 -2.19 -11.91
N GLU A 62 -19.79 -1.45 -11.21
CA GLU A 62 -20.89 -0.67 -11.79
C GLU A 62 -20.36 0.42 -12.72
N VAL A 63 -19.36 1.21 -12.31
CA VAL A 63 -18.69 2.20 -13.17
C VAL A 63 -18.12 1.55 -14.44
N LYS A 64 -17.52 0.37 -14.32
CA LYS A 64 -17.01 -0.37 -15.48
C LYS A 64 -18.15 -0.84 -16.41
N ALA A 65 -19.29 -1.23 -15.86
CA ALA A 65 -20.46 -1.64 -16.64
C ALA A 65 -21.15 -0.45 -17.32
N VAL A 66 -21.23 0.70 -16.65
CA VAL A 66 -21.74 1.98 -17.20
C VAL A 66 -20.85 2.44 -18.35
N ARG A 67 -19.53 2.46 -18.15
CA ARG A 67 -18.56 2.79 -19.21
C ARG A 67 -18.65 1.84 -20.41
N GLY A 68 -19.00 0.57 -20.16
CA GLY A 68 -19.23 -0.43 -21.20
C GLY A 68 -20.63 -0.37 -21.83
N GLY A 69 -21.48 0.58 -21.47
CA GLY A 69 -22.84 0.73 -21.99
C GLY A 69 -23.81 -0.37 -21.56
N LYS A 70 -23.44 -1.21 -20.58
CA LYS A 70 -24.23 -2.38 -20.13
C LYS A 70 -25.22 -2.05 -19.02
N MET A 71 -25.08 -0.89 -18.37
CA MET A 71 -25.91 -0.47 -17.23
C MET A 71 -25.99 1.06 -17.16
N LYS A 72 -27.05 1.61 -16.57
CA LYS A 72 -27.16 3.05 -16.27
C LYS A 72 -26.45 3.37 -14.95
N ALA A 73 -25.85 4.55 -14.86
CA ALA A 73 -25.25 5.02 -13.62
C ALA A 73 -26.33 5.15 -12.54
N ARG A 74 -26.02 4.67 -11.33
CA ARG A 74 -26.84 4.89 -10.14
C ARG A 74 -26.46 6.23 -9.51
N ASP A 75 -27.39 6.81 -8.76
CA ASP A 75 -27.17 8.08 -8.10
C ASP A 75 -26.17 7.93 -6.94
N LEU A 76 -25.24 8.88 -6.83
CA LEU A 76 -24.17 8.81 -5.83
C LEU A 76 -24.70 9.06 -4.41
N ASP A 77 -25.74 9.88 -4.26
CA ASP A 77 -26.33 10.18 -2.95
C ASP A 77 -27.09 8.97 -2.40
N GLU A 78 -27.74 8.18 -3.25
CA GLU A 78 -28.37 6.92 -2.86
C GLU A 78 -27.31 5.92 -2.32
N VAL A 79 -26.17 5.79 -3.01
CA VAL A 79 -25.09 4.89 -2.61
C VAL A 79 -24.40 5.34 -1.31
N LEU A 80 -24.26 6.65 -1.10
CA LEU A 80 -23.67 7.20 0.12
C LEU A 80 -24.59 7.10 1.34
N ASN A 81 -25.91 7.20 1.14
CA ASN A 81 -26.91 7.01 2.20
C ASN A 81 -26.97 5.55 2.71
N GLU A 82 -26.53 4.58 1.90
CA GLU A 82 -26.45 3.17 2.32
C GLU A 82 -25.23 2.84 3.19
N LEU A 83 -24.28 3.78 3.33
CA LEU A 83 -22.98 3.57 4.02
C LEU A 83 -23.13 3.59 5.55
#